data_AF-A0A1I7JYL1-F1
#
_entry.id   AF-A0A1I7JYL1-F1
#
_cell.length_a   1.000
_cell.length_b   1.000
_cell.length_c   1.000
_cell.angle_alpha   90.00
_cell.angle_beta   90.00
_cell.angle_gamma   90.00
#
_symmetry.space_group_name_H-M   'P 1'
#
loop_
_entity.id
_entity.type
_entity.pdbx_description
1 polymer ?
#
loop_
_entity_poly.entity_id
_entity_poly.type
_entity_poly.pdbx_seq_one_letter_code
_entity_poly.pdbx_strand_id
1 'polypeptide(L)'
;MKNKYFILSAFLLLAFPALSQTKHYSKLEIKSKEVFEVGPDNMLVVDTLIMHDKSTIKFSPETLGILKAKVVSVGKNCTISSRGEKGEDAKSALPDKPDLHGTPGQNGGNLQLDMHFASLGSLTIDSRGGKGGDGYDGKNGKRGTADQMSTKSEKSSGGKAINVPYMILGVPGTNGTNATSGRSGGNGGDIQLTYSTADFIPIFNIFDSPNRNNSIYMLYSAGEMGRNGKPGKGGINSWDGELVLIDKQTAVDGTVKLLKEDDASVRDN
;
A
#
# COMPACT_ATOMS: atom_id res chain seq x y z
N MET A 1 21.30 -16.87 -60.79
CA MET A 1 20.44 -15.91 -60.06
C MET A 1 20.90 -15.83 -58.62
N LYS A 2 20.72 -14.68 -57.97
CA LYS A 2 21.55 -14.11 -56.90
C LYS A 2 21.46 -14.86 -55.55
N ASN A 3 22.62 -15.31 -55.04
CA ASN A 3 22.83 -15.73 -53.65
C ASN A 3 22.83 -14.49 -52.73
N LYS A 4 21.97 -14.49 -51.70
CA LYS A 4 22.01 -13.49 -50.62
C LYS A 4 22.47 -14.18 -49.34
N TYR A 5 23.66 -13.84 -48.89
CA TYR A 5 24.24 -14.29 -47.63
C TYR A 5 23.57 -13.54 -46.47
N PHE A 6 23.00 -14.29 -45.54
CA PHE A 6 22.43 -13.81 -44.28
C PHE A 6 23.57 -13.75 -43.25
N ILE A 7 24.08 -12.55 -42.96
CA ILE A 7 25.13 -12.35 -41.95
C ILE A 7 24.46 -12.35 -40.58
N LEU A 8 24.52 -13.50 -39.91
CA LEU A 8 24.13 -13.70 -38.52
C LEU A 8 25.25 -13.13 -37.62
N SER A 9 25.14 -11.87 -37.22
CA SER A 9 26.06 -11.24 -36.27
C SER A 9 25.77 -11.78 -34.86
N ALA A 10 26.61 -12.71 -34.40
CA ALA A 10 26.59 -13.24 -33.05
C ALA A 10 27.06 -12.16 -32.05
N PHE A 11 26.11 -11.44 -31.47
CA PHE A 11 26.35 -10.58 -30.31
C PHE A 11 26.57 -11.48 -29.08
N LEU A 12 27.82 -11.89 -28.87
CA LEU A 12 28.28 -12.59 -27.67
C LEU A 12 28.25 -11.62 -26.49
N LEU A 13 27.08 -11.51 -25.84
CA LEU A 13 26.90 -10.77 -24.59
C LEU A 13 27.66 -11.50 -23.47
N LEU A 14 28.91 -11.11 -23.25
CA LEU A 14 29.66 -11.41 -22.02
C LEU A 14 28.98 -10.67 -20.86
N ALA A 15 27.95 -11.28 -20.30
CA ALA A 15 27.36 -10.85 -19.04
C ALA A 15 28.36 -11.14 -17.92
N PHE A 16 29.22 -10.16 -17.61
CA PHE A 16 29.98 -10.19 -16.37
C PHE A 16 28.99 -10.14 -15.22
N PRO A 17 28.93 -11.16 -14.33
CA PRO A 17 28.13 -11.06 -13.13
C PRO A 17 28.71 -9.92 -12.30
N ALA A 18 27.96 -8.83 -12.17
CA ALA A 18 28.25 -7.81 -11.19
C ALA A 18 28.12 -8.47 -9.82
N LEU A 19 29.25 -8.88 -9.24
CA LEU A 19 29.30 -9.37 -7.87
C LEU A 19 28.88 -8.20 -6.98
N SER A 20 27.65 -8.25 -6.47
CA SER A 20 27.14 -7.26 -5.52
C SER A 20 27.98 -7.40 -4.25
N GLN A 21 28.97 -6.52 -4.09
CA GLN A 21 29.78 -6.48 -2.89
C GLN A 21 28.92 -5.86 -1.79
N THR A 22 28.61 -6.64 -0.75
CA THR A 22 27.96 -6.15 0.45
C THR A 22 28.73 -4.93 0.96
N LYS A 23 28.10 -3.76 0.87
CA LYS A 23 28.76 -2.50 1.19
C LYS A 23 28.82 -2.34 2.71
N HIS A 24 30.01 -2.55 3.27
CA HIS A 24 30.30 -2.25 4.67
C HIS A 24 30.66 -0.76 4.82
N TYR A 25 30.12 -0.11 5.85
CA TYR A 25 30.48 1.27 6.19
C TYR A 25 31.10 1.33 7.58
N SER A 26 32.25 1.99 7.71
CA SER A 26 32.80 2.30 9.04
C SER A 26 31.88 3.26 9.80
N LYS A 27 31.31 4.25 9.13
CA LYS A 27 30.36 5.20 9.71
C LYS A 27 29.28 5.57 8.69
N LEU A 28 28.03 5.50 9.11
CA LEU A 28 26.88 6.05 8.40
C LEU A 28 26.18 7.07 9.30
N GLU A 29 26.05 8.29 8.80
CA GLU A 29 25.36 9.39 9.49
C GLU A 29 24.24 9.91 8.61
N ILE A 30 23.01 9.79 9.08
CA ILE A 30 21.78 10.19 8.37
C ILE A 30 21.26 11.46 9.02
N LYS A 31 21.26 12.56 8.25
CA LYS A 31 20.90 13.89 8.74
C LYS A 31 19.42 13.99 9.10
N SER A 32 19.06 15.04 9.82
CA SER A 32 17.67 15.24 10.24
C SER A 32 16.75 15.29 9.03
N LYS A 33 15.65 14.52 9.08
CA LYS A 33 14.65 14.35 7.99
C LYS A 33 15.19 13.72 6.70
N GLU A 34 16.43 13.23 6.69
CA GLU A 34 16.98 12.52 5.54
C GLU A 34 16.44 11.09 5.48
N VAL A 35 16.24 10.59 4.27
CA VAL A 35 15.86 9.20 3.99
C VAL A 35 17.04 8.50 3.34
N PHE A 36 17.53 7.44 3.99
CA PHE A 36 18.55 6.56 3.45
C PHE A 36 17.89 5.28 2.91
N GLU A 37 17.93 5.10 1.60
CA GLU A 37 17.44 3.88 0.95
C GLU A 37 18.56 2.82 0.91
N VAL A 38 18.28 1.65 1.48
CA VAL A 38 19.20 0.53 1.45
C VAL A 38 19.24 -0.04 0.03
N GLY A 39 20.44 -0.40 -0.43
CA GLY A 39 20.64 -0.94 -1.77
C GLY A 39 19.89 -2.25 -2.03
N PRO A 40 19.94 -2.77 -3.27
CA PRO A 40 19.13 -3.91 -3.72
C PRO A 40 19.35 -5.21 -2.93
N ASP A 41 20.52 -5.40 -2.31
CA ASP A 41 20.79 -6.54 -1.43
C ASP A 41 20.00 -6.50 -0.10
N ASN A 42 19.33 -5.37 0.17
CA ASN A 42 18.53 -5.10 1.36
C ASN A 42 19.28 -5.33 2.69
N MET A 43 20.61 -5.22 2.65
CA MET A 43 21.51 -5.45 3.77
C MET A 43 22.35 -4.20 4.02
N LEU A 44 22.35 -3.74 5.27
CA LEU A 44 23.15 -2.62 5.75
C LEU A 44 24.02 -3.08 6.92
N VAL A 45 25.33 -3.14 6.70
CA VAL A 45 26.32 -3.47 7.75
C VAL A 45 27.18 -2.25 8.01
N VAL A 46 27.13 -1.73 9.23
CA VAL A 46 27.86 -0.52 9.62
C VAL A 46 28.52 -0.69 10.98
N ASP A 47 29.70 -0.12 11.20
CA ASP A 47 30.27 -0.12 12.55
C ASP A 47 29.58 0.96 13.41
N THR A 48 29.44 2.18 12.91
CA THR A 48 28.74 3.28 13.60
C THR A 48 27.56 3.82 12.79
N LEU A 49 26.36 3.77 13.38
CA LEU A 49 25.14 4.36 12.84
C LEU A 49 24.71 5.57 13.67
N ILE A 50 24.57 6.73 13.03
CA ILE A 50 24.03 7.95 13.65
C ILE A 50 22.79 8.39 12.89
N MET A 51 21.64 8.34 13.55
CA MET A 51 20.34 8.77 13.03
C MET A 51 19.93 10.06 13.72
N HIS A 52 20.00 11.19 13.03
CA HIS A 52 19.51 12.47 13.56
C HIS A 52 17.98 12.53 13.56
N ASP A 53 17.39 13.50 14.27
CA ASP A 53 15.94 13.63 14.44
C ASP A 53 15.15 13.48 13.14
N LYS A 54 14.11 12.65 13.16
CA LYS A 54 13.20 12.38 12.04
C LYS A 54 13.87 11.77 10.80
N SER A 55 15.08 11.24 10.92
CA SER A 55 15.71 10.47 9.83
C SER A 55 15.02 9.12 9.63
N THR A 56 15.15 8.59 8.42
CA THR A 56 14.55 7.30 8.04
C THR A 56 15.55 6.40 7.33
N ILE A 57 15.59 5.12 7.68
CA ILE A 57 16.21 4.06 6.88
C ILE A 57 15.09 3.27 6.21
N LYS A 58 15.15 3.13 4.89
CA LYS A 58 14.13 2.43 4.09
C LYS A 58 14.73 1.18 3.47
N PHE A 59 14.18 0.03 3.86
CA PHE A 59 14.42 -1.28 3.26
C PHE A 59 13.36 -1.58 2.21
N SER A 60 13.71 -2.38 1.21
CA SER A 60 12.73 -2.95 0.30
C SER A 60 11.80 -3.92 1.06
N PRO A 61 10.48 -3.88 0.84
CA PRO A 61 9.55 -4.85 1.42
C PRO A 61 9.60 -6.23 0.74
N GLU A 62 10.25 -6.35 -0.42
CA GLU A 62 10.23 -7.59 -1.24
C GLU A 62 11.17 -8.69 -0.73
N THR A 63 12.19 -8.30 0.04
CA THR A 63 13.21 -9.21 0.57
C THR A 63 13.44 -8.94 2.06
N LEU A 64 14.11 -9.87 2.75
CA LEU A 64 14.48 -9.69 4.16
C LEU A 64 15.42 -8.49 4.31
N GLY A 65 15.00 -7.48 5.06
CA GLY A 65 15.83 -6.33 5.42
C GLY A 65 16.76 -6.67 6.58
N ILE A 66 18.07 -6.53 6.39
CA ILE A 66 19.07 -6.86 7.41
C ILE A 66 19.84 -5.60 7.80
N LEU A 67 19.80 -5.22 9.07
CA LEU A 67 20.62 -4.15 9.64
C LEU A 67 21.54 -4.73 10.72
N LYS A 68 22.84 -4.51 10.57
CA LYS A 68 23.84 -4.81 11.61
C LYS A 68 24.63 -3.56 11.94
N ALA A 69 24.54 -3.10 13.18
CA ALA A 69 25.21 -1.89 13.63
C ALA A 69 25.83 -2.07 15.03
N LYS A 70 27.17 -1.99 15.10
CA LYS A 70 27.93 -2.19 16.35
C LYS A 70 27.78 -1.05 17.36
N VAL A 71 27.52 0.17 16.89
CA VAL A 71 27.28 1.34 17.73
C VAL A 71 26.17 2.16 17.09
N VAL A 72 25.07 2.37 17.81
CA VAL A 72 23.88 3.05 17.30
C VAL A 72 23.54 4.25 18.18
N SER A 73 23.43 5.43 17.56
CA SER A 73 22.91 6.64 18.19
C SER A 73 21.68 7.13 17.43
N VAL A 74 20.53 7.12 18.10
CA VAL A 74 19.25 7.50 17.51
C VAL A 74 18.69 8.74 18.19
N GLY A 75 18.39 9.77 17.39
CA GLY A 75 17.68 10.97 17.82
C GLY A 75 16.18 10.75 18.04
N LYS A 76 15.38 11.79 17.89
CA LYS A 76 13.94 11.76 18.13
C LYS A 76 13.15 11.50 16.85
N ASN A 77 12.17 10.60 16.95
CA ASN A 77 11.19 10.25 15.92
C ASN A 77 11.83 9.68 14.66
N CYS A 78 12.90 8.92 14.81
CA CYS A 78 13.56 8.23 13.72
C CYS A 78 12.75 6.99 13.30
N THR A 79 12.91 6.57 12.05
CA THR A 79 12.17 5.42 11.50
C THR A 79 13.11 4.44 10.79
N ILE A 80 12.92 3.15 11.02
CA ILE A 80 13.42 2.07 10.15
C ILE A 80 12.18 1.42 9.54
N SER A 81 12.08 1.36 8.21
CA SER A 81 10.87 0.89 7.56
C SER A 81 11.13 -0.10 6.43
N SER A 82 10.31 -1.14 6.40
CA SER A 82 10.08 -2.06 5.29
C SER A 82 8.58 -2.09 4.95
N ARG A 83 7.86 -0.99 5.20
CA ARG A 83 6.40 -0.93 5.07
C ARG A 83 5.98 -1.17 3.61
N GLY A 84 4.95 -1.99 3.44
CA GLY A 84 4.34 -2.24 2.14
C GLY A 84 3.57 -1.03 1.60
N GLU A 85 3.61 -0.84 0.29
CA GLU A 85 2.89 0.22 -0.42
C GLU A 85 1.38 -0.02 -0.48
N LYS A 86 0.62 1.09 -0.46
CA LYS A 86 -0.84 1.06 -0.67
C LYS A 86 -1.13 0.60 -2.11
N GLY A 87 -2.09 -0.31 -2.26
CA GLY A 87 -2.66 -0.65 -3.55
C GLY A 87 -3.36 0.54 -4.22
N GLU A 88 -3.40 0.53 -5.55
CA GLU A 88 -4.10 1.52 -6.35
C GLU A 88 -5.62 1.31 -6.25
N ASP A 89 -6.37 2.41 -6.17
CA ASP A 89 -7.83 2.35 -6.19
C ASP A 89 -8.33 2.05 -7.62
N ALA A 90 -9.49 1.40 -7.74
CA ALA A 90 -10.10 1.07 -9.03
C ALA A 90 -10.43 2.34 -9.82
N LYS A 91 -10.06 2.38 -11.11
CA LYS A 91 -10.27 3.55 -11.97
C LYS A 91 -11.58 3.51 -12.77
N SER A 92 -12.16 2.32 -12.97
CA SER A 92 -13.37 2.13 -13.77
C SER A 92 -14.07 0.80 -13.47
N ALA A 93 -15.39 0.73 -13.62
CA ALA A 93 -16.17 -0.51 -13.58
C ALA A 93 -16.42 -1.14 -14.98
N LEU A 94 -15.68 -0.73 -16.01
CA LEU A 94 -15.89 -1.27 -17.36
C LEU A 94 -15.43 -2.75 -17.42
N PRO A 95 -16.34 -3.70 -17.75
CA PRO A 95 -16.08 -5.15 -17.68
C PRO A 95 -14.96 -5.63 -18.62
N ASP A 96 -14.62 -4.84 -19.64
CA ASP A 96 -13.62 -5.19 -20.64
C ASP A 96 -12.21 -4.66 -20.30
N LYS A 97 -12.00 -4.08 -19.11
CA LYS A 97 -10.69 -3.57 -18.68
C LYS A 97 -10.14 -4.36 -17.49
N PRO A 98 -8.87 -4.83 -17.55
CA PRO A 98 -8.24 -5.57 -16.45
C PRO A 98 -8.13 -4.78 -15.13
N ASP A 99 -8.30 -3.46 -15.18
CA ASP A 99 -8.22 -2.54 -14.02
C ASP A 99 -9.57 -2.32 -13.30
N LEU A 100 -10.47 -3.32 -13.37
CA LEU A 100 -11.81 -3.28 -12.78
C LEU A 100 -11.81 -3.08 -11.25
N HIS A 101 -10.78 -3.60 -10.59
CA HIS A 101 -10.66 -3.59 -9.14
C HIS A 101 -9.47 -2.76 -8.73
N GLY A 102 -9.41 -2.38 -7.45
CA GLY A 102 -8.14 -1.90 -6.90
C GLY A 102 -7.04 -2.95 -7.03
N THR A 103 -5.82 -2.60 -6.66
CA THR A 103 -4.75 -3.58 -6.47
C THR A 103 -4.64 -3.97 -5.00
N PRO A 104 -4.16 -5.18 -4.68
CA PRO A 104 -3.83 -5.53 -3.30
C PRO A 104 -2.77 -4.58 -2.73
N GLY A 105 -2.78 -4.36 -1.43
CA GLY A 105 -1.66 -3.71 -0.75
C GLY A 105 -0.43 -4.62 -0.77
N GLN A 106 0.76 -4.04 -0.87
CA GLN A 106 2.01 -4.80 -0.80
C GLN A 106 2.22 -5.31 0.63
N ASN A 107 2.79 -6.50 0.78
CA ASN A 107 3.20 -7.00 2.10
C ASN A 107 4.29 -6.09 2.68
N GLY A 108 4.34 -5.95 3.99
CA GLY A 108 5.51 -5.41 4.67
C GLY A 108 6.65 -6.42 4.63
N GLY A 109 7.88 -5.93 4.48
CA GLY A 109 9.07 -6.78 4.48
C GLY A 109 9.46 -7.20 5.88
N ASN A 110 9.99 -8.41 6.00
CA ASN A 110 10.58 -8.87 7.25
C ASN A 110 11.85 -8.08 7.56
N LEU A 111 12.10 -7.81 8.84
CA LEU A 111 13.28 -7.10 9.32
C LEU A 111 14.05 -7.94 10.32
N GLN A 112 15.36 -8.06 10.12
CA GLN A 112 16.31 -8.58 11.09
C GLN A 112 17.30 -7.47 11.46
N LEU A 113 17.16 -6.96 12.67
CA LEU A 113 17.93 -5.83 13.17
C LEU A 113 18.82 -6.29 14.32
N ASP A 114 20.09 -5.96 14.23
CA ASP A 114 21.12 -6.22 15.22
C ASP A 114 21.80 -4.89 15.57
N MET A 115 21.46 -4.34 16.73
CA MET A 115 21.75 -2.95 17.08
C MET A 115 22.20 -2.80 18.53
N HIS A 116 23.41 -2.32 18.74
CA HIS A 116 23.90 -1.97 20.07
C HIS A 116 23.78 -0.46 20.28
N PHE A 117 22.84 -0.04 21.12
CA PHE A 117 22.51 1.37 21.30
C PHE A 117 23.42 2.05 22.31
N ALA A 118 24.17 3.05 21.84
CA ALA A 118 24.86 4.01 22.67
C ALA A 118 23.92 5.11 23.17
N SER A 119 22.95 5.53 22.34
CA SER A 119 21.90 6.49 22.73
C SER A 119 20.60 6.27 21.95
N LEU A 120 19.46 6.52 22.60
CA LEU A 120 18.13 6.34 22.00
C LEU A 120 17.17 7.47 22.41
N GLY A 121 16.77 8.30 21.46
CA GLY A 121 15.61 9.18 21.57
C GLY A 121 14.33 8.36 21.38
N SER A 122 13.76 8.41 20.17
CA SER A 122 12.63 7.56 19.80
C SER A 122 12.80 6.95 18.41
N LEU A 123 12.61 5.65 18.34
CA LEU A 123 12.71 4.85 17.13
C LEU A 123 11.37 4.19 16.81
N THR A 124 10.93 4.26 15.56
CA THR A 124 9.85 3.44 15.02
C THR A 124 10.42 2.41 14.06
N ILE A 125 10.03 1.14 14.23
CA ILE A 125 10.32 0.05 13.30
C ILE A 125 9.00 -0.30 12.63
N ASP A 126 8.87 -0.04 11.33
CA ASP A 126 7.61 -0.16 10.57
C ASP A 126 7.72 -1.19 9.43
N SER A 127 7.19 -2.38 9.69
CA SER A 127 7.02 -3.50 8.76
C SER A 127 5.55 -3.73 8.41
N ARG A 128 4.66 -2.72 8.54
CA ARG A 128 3.23 -2.91 8.23
C ARG A 128 2.98 -3.29 6.78
N GLY A 129 1.89 -4.02 6.58
CA GLY A 129 1.31 -4.21 5.26
C GLY A 129 0.73 -2.91 4.69
N GLY A 130 0.75 -2.81 3.37
CA GLY A 130 0.09 -1.77 2.61
C GLY A 130 -1.43 -1.94 2.62
N LYS A 131 -2.17 -0.84 2.61
CA LYS A 131 -3.63 -0.88 2.50
C LYS A 131 -4.06 -1.31 1.09
N GLY A 132 -5.08 -2.15 0.98
CA GLY A 132 -5.65 -2.54 -0.31
C GLY A 132 -6.34 -1.36 -1.00
N GLY A 133 -6.31 -1.35 -2.33
CA GLY A 133 -7.00 -0.35 -3.14
C GLY A 133 -8.52 -0.43 -2.98
N ASP A 134 -9.17 0.73 -2.92
CA ASP A 134 -10.62 0.84 -2.87
C ASP A 134 -11.25 0.40 -4.20
N GLY A 135 -12.47 -0.12 -4.13
CA GLY A 135 -13.27 -0.48 -5.28
C GLY A 135 -13.95 0.74 -5.94
N TYR A 136 -14.46 0.53 -7.16
CA TYR A 136 -15.07 1.58 -7.95
C TYR A 136 -16.53 1.81 -7.57
N ASP A 137 -16.94 3.06 -7.36
CA ASP A 137 -18.34 3.44 -7.20
C ASP A 137 -19.05 3.49 -8.56
N GLY A 138 -20.14 2.73 -8.69
CA GLY A 138 -20.97 2.74 -9.88
C GLY A 138 -21.65 4.09 -10.09
N LYS A 139 -21.84 4.47 -11.36
CA LYS A 139 -22.54 5.69 -11.76
C LYS A 139 -24.03 5.44 -11.83
N ASN A 140 -24.81 6.37 -11.32
CA ASN A 140 -26.26 6.33 -11.49
C ASN A 140 -26.64 6.48 -12.97
N GLY A 141 -27.67 5.75 -13.36
CA GLY A 141 -28.33 5.93 -14.63
C GLY A 141 -29.08 7.26 -14.70
N LYS A 142 -29.35 7.71 -15.92
CA LYS A 142 -30.21 8.87 -16.17
C LYS A 142 -31.63 8.50 -15.78
N ARG A 143 -32.29 9.43 -15.09
CA ARG A 143 -33.71 9.29 -14.75
C ARG A 143 -34.54 9.32 -16.04
N GLY A 144 -35.42 8.33 -16.20
CA GLY A 144 -36.44 8.33 -17.23
C GLY A 144 -37.56 9.32 -16.95
N THR A 145 -38.48 9.46 -17.91
CA THR A 145 -39.77 10.12 -17.72
C THR A 145 -40.86 9.06 -17.70
N ALA A 146 -41.83 9.19 -16.79
CA ALA A 146 -42.99 8.31 -16.76
C ALA A 146 -43.99 8.71 -17.85
N ASP A 147 -44.86 7.78 -18.26
CA ASP A 147 -45.98 8.10 -19.13
C ASP A 147 -46.86 9.18 -18.47
N GLN A 148 -47.28 10.15 -19.27
CA GLN A 148 -48.14 11.24 -18.82
C GLN A 148 -49.44 11.25 -19.61
N MET A 149 -50.57 11.24 -18.91
CA MET A 149 -51.86 11.51 -19.53
C MET A 149 -52.03 13.01 -19.72
N SER A 150 -52.26 13.43 -20.95
CA SER A 150 -52.53 14.81 -21.33
C SER A 150 -53.88 14.90 -22.04
N THR A 151 -54.38 16.12 -22.21
CA THR A 151 -55.64 16.37 -22.94
C THR A 151 -55.39 17.36 -24.06
N LYS A 152 -55.83 17.01 -25.27
CA LYS A 152 -55.81 17.91 -26.41
C LYS A 152 -57.24 18.35 -26.72
N SER A 153 -57.44 19.65 -26.91
CA SER A 153 -58.74 20.17 -27.31
C SER A 153 -58.88 20.06 -28.82
N GLU A 154 -59.95 19.40 -29.29
CA GLU A 154 -60.26 19.22 -30.70
C GLU A 154 -61.71 19.66 -30.96
N LYS A 155 -62.04 20.15 -32.16
CA LYS A 155 -63.42 20.52 -32.51
C LYS A 155 -64.17 19.31 -33.03
N SER A 156 -65.35 19.02 -32.47
CA SER A 156 -66.24 17.99 -32.98
C SER A 156 -66.86 18.41 -34.33
N SER A 157 -67.49 17.47 -35.03
CA SER A 157 -68.20 17.71 -36.30
C SER A 157 -69.30 18.78 -36.22
N GLY A 158 -69.77 19.13 -35.02
CA GLY A 158 -70.71 20.23 -34.75
C GLY A 158 -70.07 21.55 -34.30
N GLY A 159 -68.75 21.69 -34.36
CA GLY A 159 -68.03 22.92 -34.00
C GLY A 159 -67.75 23.14 -32.50
N LYS A 160 -68.21 22.24 -31.62
CA LYS A 160 -67.97 22.31 -30.16
C LYS A 160 -66.59 21.72 -29.82
N ALA A 161 -65.83 22.42 -28.98
CA ALA A 161 -64.56 21.92 -28.46
C ALA A 161 -64.80 20.72 -27.51
N ILE A 162 -64.10 19.62 -27.74
CA ILE A 162 -64.04 18.43 -26.89
C ILE A 162 -62.59 18.21 -26.44
N ASN A 163 -62.40 17.72 -25.21
CA ASN A 163 -61.08 17.36 -24.70
C ASN A 163 -60.88 15.86 -24.92
N VAL A 164 -59.91 15.51 -25.75
CA VAL A 164 -59.54 14.12 -26.03
C VAL A 164 -58.32 13.79 -25.17
N PRO A 165 -58.40 12.82 -24.23
CA PRO A 165 -57.24 12.37 -23.51
C PRO A 165 -56.29 11.63 -24.46
N TYR A 166 -55.00 11.91 -24.35
CA TYR A 166 -53.95 11.19 -25.07
C TYR A 166 -52.77 10.91 -24.14
N MET A 167 -52.09 9.80 -24.39
CA MET A 167 -50.93 9.38 -23.60
C MET A 167 -49.65 9.91 -24.25
N ILE A 168 -48.83 10.61 -23.47
CA ILE A 168 -47.44 10.93 -23.82
C ILE A 168 -46.59 9.81 -23.23
N LEU A 169 -46.01 8.98 -24.10
CA LEU A 169 -45.12 7.92 -23.67
C LEU A 169 -43.87 8.52 -23.02
N GLY A 170 -43.54 8.01 -21.85
CA GLY A 170 -42.32 8.29 -21.14
C GLY A 170 -41.11 7.69 -21.85
N VAL A 171 -39.93 8.16 -21.46
CA VAL A 171 -38.65 7.61 -21.89
C VAL A 171 -38.10 6.79 -20.74
N PRO A 172 -37.78 5.49 -20.92
CA PRO A 172 -37.17 4.71 -19.85
C PRO A 172 -35.85 5.34 -19.39
N GLY A 173 -35.52 5.15 -18.12
CA GLY A 173 -34.22 5.54 -17.59
C GLY A 173 -33.10 4.69 -18.18
N THR A 174 -31.86 5.10 -17.93
CA THR A 174 -30.72 4.22 -18.22
C THR A 174 -30.38 3.42 -16.98
N ASN A 175 -29.80 2.24 -17.17
CA ASN A 175 -29.28 1.43 -16.07
C ASN A 175 -28.21 2.21 -15.29
N GLY A 176 -28.09 1.88 -14.00
CA GLY A 176 -26.90 2.20 -13.22
C GLY A 176 -25.74 1.32 -13.65
N THR A 177 -24.50 1.75 -13.39
CA THR A 177 -23.33 0.91 -13.63
C THR A 177 -22.97 0.11 -12.40
N ASN A 178 -22.32 -1.02 -12.63
CA ASN A 178 -21.77 -1.84 -11.57
C ASN A 178 -20.74 -1.06 -10.74
N ALA A 179 -20.59 -1.49 -9.49
CA ALA A 179 -19.47 -1.15 -8.63
C ALA A 179 -18.51 -2.33 -8.53
N THR A 180 -17.31 -2.07 -8.02
CA THR A 180 -16.35 -3.14 -7.77
C THR A 180 -15.95 -3.18 -6.30
N SER A 181 -15.57 -4.37 -5.85
CA SER A 181 -15.06 -4.57 -4.50
C SER A 181 -13.62 -4.08 -4.36
N GLY A 182 -13.29 -3.54 -3.18
CA GLY A 182 -11.92 -3.19 -2.83
C GLY A 182 -11.10 -4.44 -2.51
N ARG A 183 -9.77 -4.31 -2.51
CA ARG A 183 -8.85 -5.45 -2.40
C ARG A 183 -8.27 -5.63 -1.02
N SER A 184 -7.66 -6.78 -0.81
CA SER A 184 -6.94 -7.11 0.42
C SER A 184 -5.80 -6.14 0.70
N GLY A 185 -5.58 -5.84 1.97
CA GLY A 185 -4.30 -5.28 2.40
C GLY A 185 -3.18 -6.31 2.27
N GLY A 186 -1.94 -5.85 2.38
CA GLY A 186 -0.79 -6.74 2.49
C GLY A 186 -0.63 -7.27 3.91
N ASN A 187 0.08 -8.39 4.04
CA ASN A 187 0.48 -8.92 5.34
C ASN A 187 1.47 -7.98 6.03
N GLY A 188 1.48 -7.98 7.36
CA GLY A 188 2.57 -7.40 8.14
C GLY A 188 3.83 -8.27 8.04
N GLY A 189 5.00 -7.64 8.06
CA GLY A 189 6.29 -8.31 8.10
C GLY A 189 6.73 -8.61 9.53
N ASP A 190 7.47 -9.70 9.69
CA ASP A 190 8.09 -10.07 10.97
C ASP A 190 9.20 -9.09 11.35
N ILE A 191 9.32 -8.79 12.65
CA ILE A 191 10.40 -7.97 13.20
C ILE A 191 11.20 -8.84 14.18
N GLN A 192 12.46 -9.08 13.86
CA GLN A 192 13.45 -9.59 14.81
C GLN A 192 14.41 -8.45 15.19
N LEU A 193 14.44 -8.12 16.48
CA LEU A 193 15.37 -7.15 17.04
C LEU A 193 16.27 -7.83 18.07
N THR A 194 17.54 -7.99 17.72
CA THR A 194 18.63 -8.23 18.66
C THR A 194 19.19 -6.88 19.08
N TYR A 195 19.28 -6.64 20.40
CA TYR A 195 19.76 -5.36 20.90
C TYR A 195 20.55 -5.49 22.19
N SER A 196 21.50 -4.57 22.37
CA SER A 196 22.05 -4.21 23.68
C SER A 196 22.02 -2.70 23.86
N THR A 197 22.27 -2.24 25.08
CA THR A 197 22.19 -0.83 25.48
C THR A 197 23.28 -0.54 26.47
N ALA A 198 23.98 0.58 26.34
CA ALA A 198 25.02 0.96 27.29
C ALA A 198 24.46 1.20 28.71
N ASP A 199 23.74 2.31 28.92
CA ASP A 199 23.36 2.77 30.26
C ASP A 199 21.87 3.12 30.40
N PHE A 200 21.00 2.52 29.58
CA PHE A 200 19.56 2.79 29.64
C PHE A 200 18.72 1.56 29.31
N ILE A 201 17.44 1.58 29.70
CA ILE A 201 16.48 0.51 29.40
C ILE A 201 15.53 1.03 28.32
N PRO A 202 15.44 0.37 27.14
CA PRO A 202 14.51 0.78 26.12
C PRO A 202 13.08 0.44 26.54
N ILE A 203 12.16 1.33 26.21
CA ILE A 203 10.74 1.21 26.51
C ILE A 203 10.01 0.85 25.21
N PHE A 204 9.31 -0.27 25.20
CA PHE A 204 8.63 -0.77 24.00
C PHE A 204 7.14 -0.42 23.99
N ASN A 205 6.65 0.02 22.83
CA ASN A 205 5.21 0.12 22.52
C ASN A 205 4.36 1.00 23.46
N ILE A 206 4.94 2.07 24.03
CA ILE A 206 4.19 3.07 24.80
C ILE A 206 3.86 4.29 23.92
N PHE A 207 2.57 4.47 23.63
CA PHE A 207 2.07 5.55 22.77
C PHE A 207 1.90 6.89 23.48
N ASP A 208 1.48 6.88 24.74
CA ASP A 208 0.96 8.09 25.40
C ASP A 208 1.97 8.76 26.34
N SER A 209 3.27 8.45 26.21
CA SER A 209 4.29 9.15 27.01
C SER A 209 4.63 10.50 26.38
N PRO A 210 4.46 11.63 27.11
CA PRO A 210 4.91 12.95 26.65
C PRO A 210 6.45 13.04 26.54
N ASN A 211 7.19 12.13 27.20
CA ASN A 211 8.64 12.00 27.09
C ASN A 211 8.99 10.62 26.52
N ARG A 212 9.00 10.52 25.19
CA ARG A 212 9.38 9.30 24.45
C ARG A 212 10.90 9.13 24.33
N ASN A 213 11.66 9.43 25.38
CA ASN A 213 13.09 9.10 25.37
C ASN A 213 13.26 7.60 25.60
N ASN A 214 14.31 7.03 25.02
CA ASN A 214 14.60 5.60 25.06
C ASN A 214 13.45 4.72 24.56
N SER A 215 12.59 5.20 23.65
CA SER A 215 11.41 4.43 23.22
C SER A 215 11.62 3.74 21.87
N ILE A 216 11.22 2.49 21.76
CA ILE A 216 11.13 1.74 20.50
C ILE A 216 9.67 1.39 20.25
N TYR A 217 9.17 1.75 19.08
CA TYR A 217 7.81 1.49 18.67
C TYR A 217 7.81 0.55 17.47
N MET A 218 7.07 -0.56 17.56
CA MET A 218 7.07 -1.60 16.53
C MET A 218 5.70 -1.70 15.88
N LEU A 219 5.68 -1.55 14.57
CA LEU A 219 4.50 -1.53 13.71
C LEU A 219 4.60 -2.68 12.72
N TYR A 220 3.79 -3.71 12.92
CA TYR A 220 3.84 -4.97 12.15
C TYR A 220 2.44 -5.47 11.77
N SER A 221 1.43 -4.62 11.86
CA SER A 221 0.05 -5.00 11.53
C SER A 221 -0.15 -5.24 10.05
N ALA A 222 -1.10 -6.10 9.73
CA ALA A 222 -1.69 -6.22 8.42
C ALA A 222 -2.18 -4.87 7.89
N GLY A 223 -2.18 -4.74 6.57
CA GLY A 223 -2.81 -3.64 5.87
C GLY A 223 -4.33 -3.76 5.93
N GLU A 224 -5.01 -2.62 5.98
CA GLU A 224 -6.47 -2.58 5.89
C GLU A 224 -6.97 -3.06 4.52
N MET A 225 -8.15 -3.67 4.52
CA MET A 225 -8.88 -3.94 3.29
C MET A 225 -9.38 -2.64 2.65
N GLY A 226 -9.30 -2.58 1.31
CA GLY A 226 -9.93 -1.55 0.52
C GLY A 226 -11.46 -1.62 0.61
N ARG A 227 -12.11 -0.46 0.59
CA ARG A 227 -13.57 -0.35 0.69
C ARG A 227 -14.24 -0.85 -0.57
N ASN A 228 -15.40 -1.48 -0.43
CA ASN A 228 -16.22 -1.80 -1.59
C ASN A 228 -16.85 -0.52 -2.16
N GLY A 229 -16.95 -0.45 -3.47
CA GLY A 229 -17.72 0.59 -4.14
C GLY A 229 -19.23 0.40 -3.97
N LYS A 230 -19.99 1.46 -4.23
CA LYS A 230 -21.44 1.51 -4.17
C LYS A 230 -22.03 1.35 -5.58
N PRO A 231 -22.87 0.34 -5.85
CA PRO A 231 -23.49 0.20 -7.15
C PRO A 231 -24.34 1.42 -7.52
N GLY A 232 -24.34 1.78 -8.81
CA GLY A 232 -25.11 2.90 -9.31
C GLY A 232 -26.59 2.56 -9.40
N LYS A 233 -27.47 3.50 -9.09
CA LYS A 233 -28.92 3.31 -9.21
C LYS A 233 -29.40 3.52 -10.65
N GLY A 234 -30.28 2.67 -11.14
CA GLY A 234 -30.98 2.84 -12.41
C GLY A 234 -32.01 3.97 -12.36
N GLY A 235 -32.35 4.50 -13.53
CA GLY A 235 -33.55 5.33 -13.71
C GLY A 235 -34.86 4.51 -13.74
N ILE A 236 -35.97 5.19 -14.04
CA ILE A 236 -37.31 4.59 -14.13
C ILE A 236 -37.30 3.39 -15.11
N ASN A 237 -37.87 2.25 -14.69
CA ASN A 237 -37.95 1.01 -15.48
C ASN A 237 -36.59 0.50 -15.98
N SER A 238 -35.53 0.74 -15.22
CA SER A 238 -34.17 0.28 -15.55
C SER A 238 -33.52 -0.37 -14.34
N TRP A 239 -32.39 -1.03 -14.57
CA TRP A 239 -31.73 -1.84 -13.55
C TRP A 239 -30.71 -1.02 -12.75
N ASP A 240 -30.65 -1.30 -11.45
CA ASP A 240 -29.51 -0.90 -10.63
C ASP A 240 -28.27 -1.71 -11.06
N GLY A 241 -27.10 -1.12 -10.89
CA GLY A 241 -25.85 -1.85 -11.03
C GLY A 241 -25.67 -2.85 -9.89
N GLU A 242 -24.74 -3.77 -10.07
CA GLU A 242 -24.38 -4.77 -9.07
C GLU A 242 -22.97 -4.53 -8.51
N LEU A 243 -22.68 -5.10 -7.34
CA LEU A 243 -21.32 -5.13 -6.81
C LEU A 243 -20.60 -6.36 -7.35
N VAL A 244 -19.57 -6.14 -8.16
CA VAL A 244 -18.69 -7.22 -8.64
C VAL A 244 -17.73 -7.59 -7.51
N LEU A 245 -17.98 -8.73 -6.88
CA LEU A 245 -17.17 -9.30 -5.83
C LEU A 245 -15.98 -10.07 -6.40
N ILE A 246 -14.89 -10.04 -5.65
CA ILE A 246 -13.70 -10.86 -5.84
C ILE A 246 -13.41 -11.58 -4.53
N ASP A 247 -12.74 -12.72 -4.64
CA ASP A 247 -12.18 -13.37 -3.46
C ASP A 247 -11.09 -12.49 -2.86
N LYS A 248 -11.18 -12.31 -1.54
CA LYS A 248 -10.24 -11.50 -0.77
C LYS A 248 -9.47 -12.42 0.15
N GLN A 249 -8.16 -12.28 0.15
CA GLN A 249 -7.32 -12.90 1.15
C GLN A 249 -7.33 -12.04 2.42
N THR A 250 -7.53 -12.66 3.58
CA THR A 250 -7.36 -11.97 4.86
C THR A 250 -5.87 -11.74 5.08
N ALA A 251 -5.48 -10.48 5.25
CA ALA A 251 -4.12 -10.15 5.61
C ALA A 251 -3.84 -10.54 7.07
N VAL A 252 -2.62 -10.98 7.36
CA VAL A 252 -2.19 -11.37 8.69
C VAL A 252 -1.17 -10.40 9.26
N ASP A 253 -1.23 -10.18 10.57
CA ASP A 253 -0.20 -9.43 11.29
C ASP A 253 1.12 -10.22 11.28
N GLY A 254 2.24 -9.51 11.27
CA GLY A 254 3.55 -10.09 11.47
C GLY A 254 3.77 -10.51 12.93
N THR A 255 4.93 -11.08 13.20
CA THR A 255 5.37 -11.44 14.55
C THR A 255 6.52 -10.56 15.01
N VAL A 256 6.70 -10.44 16.33
CA VAL A 256 7.81 -9.70 16.93
C VAL A 256 8.64 -10.64 17.79
N LYS A 257 9.95 -10.64 17.56
CA LYS A 257 10.94 -11.34 18.35
C LYS A 257 11.97 -10.35 18.89
N LEU A 258 12.01 -10.22 20.21
CA LEU A 258 12.98 -9.39 20.91
C LEU A 258 14.04 -10.27 21.56
N LEU A 259 15.30 -9.98 21.29
CA LEU A 259 16.45 -10.65 21.87
C LEU A 259 17.34 -9.59 22.50
N LYS A 260 17.45 -9.60 23.83
CA LYS A 260 18.44 -8.78 24.51
C LYS A 260 19.76 -9.56 24.51
N GLU A 261 20.83 -8.93 24.05
CA GLU A 261 22.17 -9.46 24.21
C GLU A 261 22.75 -8.96 25.53
N ASP A 262 23.23 -9.88 26.36
CA ASP A 262 23.93 -9.54 27.58
C ASP A 262 25.35 -9.08 27.22
N ASP A 263 25.82 -7.96 27.81
CA ASP A 263 27.16 -7.38 27.57
C ASP A 263 28.34 -8.26 28.08
N ALA A 264 28.14 -9.57 28.18
CA ALA A 264 29.09 -10.54 28.73
C ALA A 264 30.40 -10.67 27.93
N SER A 265 30.49 -10.08 26.72
CA SER A 265 31.67 -10.17 25.84
C SER A 265 32.66 -9.01 25.97
N VAL A 266 32.41 -7.98 26.79
CA VAL A 266 33.33 -6.84 26.95
C VAL A 266 34.40 -7.07 28.05
N ARG A 267 34.49 -8.27 28.63
CA ARG A 267 35.44 -8.55 29.74
C ARG A 267 36.77 -9.21 29.34
N ASP A 268 36.96 -9.57 28.08
CA ASP A 268 38.17 -10.27 27.63
C ASP A 268 38.86 -9.50 26.47
N ASN A 269 39.47 -8.35 26.75
CA ASN A 269 40.59 -7.75 26.00
C ASN A 269 41.34 -6.73 26.85
#